data_AF-A0A966C9X6-F1
#
_entry.id   AF-A0A966C9X6-F1
#
_cell.length_a   1.000
_cell.length_b   1.000
_cell.length_c   1.000
_cell.angle_alpha   90.00
_cell.angle_beta   90.00
_cell.angle_gamma   90.00
#
_symmetry.space_group_name_H-M   'P 1'
#
loop_
_entity.id
_entity.type
_entity.pdbx_description
1 polymer ?
#
loop_
_entity_poly.entity_id
_entity_poly.type
_entity_poly.pdbx_seq_one_letter_code
_entity_poly.pdbx_strand_id
1 'polypeptide(L)'
;MTDNYKPLENEDHAINIIDSDVHRFYVDQSMFKLSHLIEGIKCKLIDTSRSDLHDEKKNLSRKKWLNDGVEVEVLKVGALGWQKGKLKLKITVEFSPDEE
;
A
#
# COMPACT_ATOMS: atom_id res chain seq x y z
N MET A 1 23.45 12.93 -4.59
CA MET A 1 22.54 12.56 -5.69
C MET A 1 21.14 12.79 -5.16
N THR A 2 20.31 13.50 -5.90
CA THR A 2 18.90 13.67 -5.51
C THR A 2 18.18 12.45 -6.03
N ASP A 3 17.70 11.58 -5.14
CA ASP A 3 16.94 10.42 -5.56
C ASP A 3 15.67 10.91 -6.28
N ASN A 4 15.51 10.55 -7.55
CA ASN A 4 14.41 11.00 -8.41
C ASN A 4 13.22 10.04 -8.37
N TYR A 5 12.85 9.60 -7.16
CA TYR A 5 11.70 8.70 -6.98
C TYR A 5 10.41 9.37 -7.45
N LYS A 6 9.69 8.69 -8.34
CA LYS A 6 8.36 9.09 -8.80
C LYS A 6 7.36 7.95 -8.58
N PRO A 7 6.09 8.25 -8.25
CA PRO A 7 5.05 7.24 -8.13
C PRO A 7 4.88 6.43 -9.42
N LEU A 8 4.79 5.11 -9.29
CA LEU A 8 4.34 4.24 -10.37
C LEU A 8 2.80 4.19 -10.38
N GLU A 9 2.19 4.85 -11.37
CA GLU A 9 0.73 4.95 -11.45
C GLU A 9 0.05 3.76 -12.15
N ASN A 10 0.76 3.08 -13.06
CA ASN A 10 0.21 1.94 -13.79
C ASN A 10 0.55 0.61 -13.08
N GLU A 11 -0.47 -0.02 -12.48
CA GLU A 11 -0.32 -1.27 -11.73
C GLU A 11 0.00 -2.49 -12.62
N ASP A 12 -0.10 -2.40 -13.94
CA ASP A 12 0.29 -3.46 -14.88
C ASP A 12 1.79 -3.54 -15.16
N HIS A 13 2.60 -2.59 -14.67
CA HIS A 13 4.05 -2.64 -14.81
C HIS A 13 4.62 -3.94 -14.23
N ALA A 14 5.50 -4.58 -14.99
CA ALA A 14 6.27 -5.72 -14.52
C ALA A 14 7.44 -5.23 -13.66
N ILE A 15 7.62 -5.84 -12.50
CA ILE A 15 8.70 -5.61 -11.56
C ILE A 15 9.52 -6.89 -11.51
N ASN A 16 10.85 -6.75 -11.53
CA ASN A 16 11.78 -7.83 -11.26
C ASN A 16 12.72 -7.41 -10.13
N ILE A 17 12.65 -8.07 -8.98
CA ILE A 17 13.60 -7.87 -7.88
C ILE A 17 14.87 -8.66 -8.21
N ILE A 18 15.94 -7.94 -8.52
CA ILE A 18 17.23 -8.54 -8.91
C ILE A 18 17.93 -9.15 -7.68
N ASP A 19 17.70 -8.61 -6.49
CA ASP A 19 18.23 -9.13 -5.24
C ASP A 19 17.44 -10.37 -4.77
N SER A 20 18.10 -11.54 -4.87
CA SER A 20 17.51 -12.83 -4.53
C SER A 20 17.21 -13.01 -3.05
N ASP A 21 17.88 -12.28 -2.15
CA ASP A 21 17.67 -12.42 -0.71
C ASP A 21 16.50 -11.54 -0.23
N VAL A 22 16.21 -10.45 -0.95
CA VAL A 22 15.17 -9.47 -0.58
C VAL A 22 13.76 -9.86 -1.07
N HIS A 23 13.61 -10.57 -2.19
CA HIS A 23 12.28 -10.77 -2.80
C HIS A 23 11.29 -11.58 -1.92
N ARG A 24 11.79 -12.54 -1.11
CA ARG A 24 10.94 -13.51 -0.38
C ARG A 24 10.02 -12.90 0.67
N PHE A 25 10.26 -11.65 1.11
CA PHE A 25 9.44 -11.06 2.18
C PHE A 25 8.04 -10.66 1.68
N TYR A 26 7.90 -10.20 0.44
CA TYR A 26 6.64 -9.66 -0.07
C TYR A 26 6.02 -10.48 -1.20
N VAL A 27 6.81 -11.29 -1.91
CA VAL A 27 6.40 -11.98 -3.14
C VAL A 27 7.12 -13.33 -3.27
N ASP A 28 6.40 -14.36 -3.72
CA ASP A 28 6.96 -15.71 -3.90
C ASP A 28 7.84 -15.84 -5.15
N GLN A 29 7.74 -14.88 -6.09
CA GLN A 29 8.46 -14.87 -7.37
C GLN A 29 9.25 -13.56 -7.48
N SER A 30 10.42 -13.59 -8.10
CA SER A 30 11.22 -12.37 -8.31
C SER A 30 10.59 -11.43 -9.34
N MET A 31 9.82 -11.96 -10.29
CA MET A 31 9.11 -11.20 -11.33
C MET A 31 7.59 -11.25 -11.15
N PHE A 32 6.93 -10.09 -11.12
CA PHE A 32 5.50 -9.96 -10.86
C PHE A 32 4.98 -8.59 -11.33
N LYS A 33 3.65 -8.43 -11.43
CA LYS A 33 3.04 -7.12 -11.69
C LYS A 33 3.05 -6.23 -10.45
N LEU A 34 3.14 -4.91 -10.62
CA LEU A 34 3.04 -3.95 -9.52
C LEU A 34 1.75 -4.14 -8.70
N SER A 35 0.62 -4.43 -9.35
CA SER A 35 -0.65 -4.77 -8.68
C SER A 35 -0.50 -5.88 -7.64
N HIS A 36 0.28 -6.92 -7.95
CA HIS A 36 0.51 -8.07 -7.07
C HIS A 36 1.25 -7.69 -5.78
N LEU A 37 2.20 -6.76 -5.88
CA LEU A 37 2.92 -6.19 -4.73
C LEU A 37 1.99 -5.29 -3.91
N ILE A 38 1.26 -4.39 -4.56
CA ILE A 38 0.31 -3.49 -3.90
C ILE A 38 -0.76 -4.29 -3.14
N GLU A 39 -1.34 -5.32 -3.76
CA GLU A 39 -2.30 -6.22 -3.12
C GLU A 39 -1.71 -6.96 -1.92
N GLY A 40 -0.45 -7.44 -2.02
CA GLY A 40 0.25 -8.07 -0.91
C GLY A 40 0.44 -7.13 0.27
N ILE A 41 0.83 -5.87 0.01
CA ILE A 41 0.97 -4.83 1.03
C ILE A 41 -0.41 -4.51 1.64
N LYS A 42 -1.46 -4.31 0.83
CA LYS A 42 -2.84 -4.10 1.29
C LYS A 42 -3.26 -5.22 2.24
N CYS A 43 -3.02 -6.48 1.87
CA CYS A 43 -3.37 -7.64 2.68
C CYS A 43 -2.69 -7.62 4.06
N LYS A 44 -1.37 -7.38 4.09
CA LYS A 44 -0.62 -7.27 5.36
C LYS A 44 -1.07 -6.10 6.21
N LEU A 45 -1.33 -4.94 5.60
CA LEU A 45 -1.71 -3.71 6.29
C LEU A 45 -3.02 -3.85 7.07
N ILE A 46 -3.99 -4.57 6.52
CA ILE A 46 -5.32 -4.72 7.12
C ILE A 46 -5.59 -6.14 7.65
N ASP A 47 -4.55 -6.97 7.81
CA ASP A 47 -4.63 -8.34 8.32
C ASP A 47 -5.76 -9.16 7.64
N THR A 48 -5.60 -9.34 6.32
CA THR A 48 -6.54 -10.11 5.48
C THR A 48 -5.77 -10.97 4.48
N SER A 49 -6.43 -12.02 3.99
CA SER A 49 -5.96 -12.78 2.83
C SER A 49 -6.34 -12.08 1.51
N ARG A 50 -5.68 -12.45 0.40
CA ARG A 50 -6.03 -11.96 -0.94
C ARG A 50 -7.42 -12.38 -1.40
N SER A 51 -7.82 -13.63 -1.14
CA SER A 51 -9.16 -14.11 -1.47
C SER A 51 -10.24 -13.28 -0.74
N ASP A 52 -10.02 -12.99 0.55
CA ASP A 52 -10.95 -12.15 1.30
C ASP A 52 -10.87 -10.67 0.90
N LEU A 53 -9.75 -10.20 0.33
CA LEU A 53 -9.61 -8.84 -0.19
C LEU A 53 -10.55 -8.58 -1.39
N HIS A 54 -10.73 -9.57 -2.26
CA HIS A 54 -11.64 -9.47 -3.42
C HIS A 54 -13.10 -9.77 -3.09
N ASP A 55 -13.40 -10.45 -1.98
CA ASP A 55 -14.77 -10.70 -1.55
C ASP A 55 -15.38 -9.46 -0.89
N GLU A 56 -16.25 -8.74 -1.59
CA GLU A 56 -16.90 -7.51 -1.11
C GLU A 56 -17.62 -7.68 0.24
N LYS A 57 -18.07 -8.89 0.59
CA LYS A 57 -18.83 -9.13 1.82
C LYS A 57 -17.93 -9.43 3.02
N LYS A 58 -16.66 -9.79 2.80
CA LYS A 58 -15.70 -10.11 3.86
C LYS A 58 -14.84 -8.93 4.26
N ASN A 59 -14.47 -8.90 5.55
CA ASN A 59 -13.55 -7.93 6.12
C ASN A 59 -13.92 -6.47 5.83
N LEU A 60 -15.20 -6.17 5.65
CA LEU A 60 -15.72 -4.84 5.35
C LEU A 60 -15.18 -3.77 6.32
N SER A 61 -15.15 -4.07 7.62
CA SER A 61 -14.60 -3.17 8.64
C SER A 61 -13.11 -2.89 8.44
N ARG A 62 -12.32 -3.88 8.03
CA ARG A 62 -10.88 -3.73 7.78
C ARG A 62 -10.61 -3.02 6.45
N LYS A 63 -11.40 -3.30 5.41
CA LYS A 63 -11.30 -2.66 4.09
C LYS A 63 -11.60 -1.17 4.11
N LYS A 64 -12.35 -0.67 5.10
CA LYS A 64 -12.55 0.77 5.30
C LYS A 64 -11.25 1.54 5.40
N TRP A 65 -10.20 0.97 5.98
CA TRP A 65 -8.88 1.60 6.04
C TRP A 65 -8.31 1.92 4.65
N LEU A 66 -8.68 1.15 3.61
CA LEU A 66 -8.18 1.32 2.24
C LEU A 66 -9.14 2.08 1.32
N ASN A 67 -10.45 1.99 1.55
CA ASN A 67 -11.47 2.46 0.59
C ASN A 67 -12.17 3.75 1.07
N ASP A 68 -12.79 3.70 2.24
CA ASP A 68 -13.76 4.72 2.70
C ASP A 68 -13.19 5.67 3.77
N GLY A 69 -12.13 5.23 4.44
CA GLY A 69 -11.62 5.81 5.67
C GLY A 69 -12.35 5.34 6.93
N VAL A 70 -11.64 5.38 8.06
CA VAL A 70 -12.15 5.06 9.39
C VAL A 70 -12.40 6.36 10.15
N GLU A 71 -13.57 6.50 10.76
CA GLU A 71 -13.92 7.63 11.63
C GLU A 71 -12.96 7.68 12.83
N VAL A 72 -12.34 8.82 13.05
CA VAL A 72 -11.41 9.05 14.16
C VAL A 72 -11.50 10.48 14.70
N GLU A 73 -10.82 10.71 15.81
CA GLU A 73 -10.48 12.04 16.30
C GLU A 73 -8.96 12.18 16.35
N VAL A 74 -8.43 13.28 15.81
CA VAL A 74 -6.99 13.59 15.83
C VAL A 74 -6.75 14.84 16.67
N LEU A 75 -5.91 14.72 17.69
CA LEU A 75 -5.34 15.86 18.40
C LEU A 75 -4.01 16.23 17.75
N LYS A 76 -4.03 17.26 16.89
CA LYS A 76 -2.80 17.74 16.24
C LYS A 76 -1.89 18.43 17.25
N VAL A 77 -0.58 18.31 17.07
CA VAL A 77 0.40 19.06 17.87
C VAL A 77 0.11 20.55 17.72
N GLY A 78 -0.03 21.25 18.85
CA GLY A 78 -0.39 22.67 18.89
C GLY A 78 -1.89 22.99 18.73
N ALA A 79 -2.76 22.00 18.56
CA ALA A 79 -4.20 22.22 18.53
C ALA A 79 -4.79 22.31 19.95
N LEU A 80 -5.85 23.11 20.09
CA LEU A 80 -6.56 23.30 21.36
C LEU A 80 -7.59 22.19 21.66
N GLY A 81 -7.77 21.21 20.76
CA GLY A 81 -8.75 20.14 20.95
C GLY A 81 -8.75 19.08 19.85
N TRP A 82 -9.54 18.03 20.09
CA TRP A 82 -9.73 16.89 19.18
C TRP A 82 -10.49 17.30 17.92
N GLN A 83 -9.99 16.89 16.75
CA GLN A 83 -10.63 17.14 15.45
C GLN A 83 -11.22 15.83 14.92
N LYS A 84 -12.56 15.78 14.77
CA LYS A 84 -13.26 14.67 14.11
C LYS A 84 -12.96 14.64 12.62
N GLY A 85 -12.78 13.44 12.07
CA GLY A 85 -12.58 13.22 10.64
C GLY A 85 -12.38 11.76 10.30
N LYS A 86 -11.87 11.48 9.09
CA LYS A 86 -11.58 10.12 8.62
C LYS A 86 -10.09 9.94 8.35
N LEU A 87 -9.54 8.80 8.76
CA LEU A 87 -8.22 8.33 8.32
C LEU A 87 -8.36 7.27 7.25
N LYS A 88 -7.63 7.44 6.14
CA LYS A 88 -7.54 6.49 5.04
C LYS A 88 -6.06 6.23 4.75
N LEU A 89 -5.71 4.97 4.61
CA LEU A 89 -4.36 4.54 4.28
C LEU A 89 -4.21 4.46 2.77
N LYS A 90 -3.18 5.13 2.24
CA LYS A 90 -2.81 5.11 0.82
C LYS A 90 -1.45 4.46 0.68
N ILE A 91 -1.34 3.53 -0.25
CA ILE A 91 -0.06 2.89 -0.61
C ILE A 91 0.43 3.56 -1.88
N THR A 92 1.69 4.01 -1.86
CA THR A 92 2.40 4.55 -3.01
C THR A 92 3.67 3.73 -3.18
N VAL A 93 3.93 3.25 -4.40
CA VAL A 93 5.21 2.62 -4.77
C VAL A 93 5.91 3.57 -5.72
N GLU A 94 7.16 3.88 -5.42
CA GLU A 94 7.96 4.85 -6.18
C GLU A 94 9.17 4.17 -6.81
N PHE A 95 9.57 4.67 -7.97
CA PHE A 95 10.70 4.17 -8.72
C PHE A 95 11.59 5.34 -9.16
N SER A 96 12.90 5.15 -9.06
CA SER A 96 13.92 6.04 -9.59
C SER A 96 14.79 5.21 -10.55
N PRO A 97 14.80 5.51 -11.86
CA PRO A 97 15.75 4.90 -12.77
C PRO A 97 17.18 5.40 -12.47
N ASP A 98 18.19 4.58 -12.76
CA ASP A 98 19.60 4.97 -12.58
C ASP A 98 20.00 6.13 -13.51
N GLU A 99 19.57 6.07 -14.78
CA GLU A 99 19.67 7.12 -15.81
C GLU A 99 18.46 6.99 -16.77
N GLU A 100 17.95 8.09 -17.35
CA GLU A 100 16.81 8.08 -18.31
C GLU A 100 17.18 7.51 -19.68
#